data_AF-A0A961G7E5-F1
#
_entry.id   AF-A0A961G7E5-F1
#
_cell.length_a   1.000
_cell.length_b   1.000
_cell.length_c   1.000
_cell.angle_alpha   90.00
_cell.angle_beta   90.00
_cell.angle_gamma   90.00
#
_symmetry.space_group_name_H-M   'P 1'
#
loop_
_entity.id
_entity.type
_entity.pdbx_description
1 polymer ?
#
loop_
_entity_poly.entity_id
_entity_poly.type
_entity_poly.pdbx_seq_one_letter_code
_entity_poly.pdbx_strand_id
1 'polypeptide(L)'
;MNSKTTTHRLVGFAGLAVAFASAPAGAQATFEWLGNGDGQSFSDSANWSPVGLPGTLDEAKFDSASSWVVTFSSNPFNAITSIENDTVQFNLGTRTYTTRALSVGERLGDVGMLTLQGGTFVTTTGLAQVGRLSPSTGTLHLTGGTALHTQRDLIIGDEGDGSLVIDAGSSATSLITFIADEEGSSGDAVIRGLWTIQNSALIGNSGDGAMTVEAGGDVVVGFETKVGDNDFSTGSLTVTGAGSTLTSTAPTTIGNFGTGSLVVSNGGLLTTAQLKIADDATGSVLVSGGSIVDTVGTTVGNRATGSLTLANGGTVQSPLVSVAPIGTLGGSGTIQGNVLSNGTTAPGSTLGALQITGTYTQPLGTVNIQIGGTTAGVNHDQIVVGGTATLGGTLNVTLVNGFNPTDGEFVIVQGGTVTGTFAVENLPLGFSIAYEAGRVVVSIGDSSCIADFNNDGFVDFFDVVAFLAVFNDGTPEADLNNDGVIDFFDVVAFLNEFTIGC
;
A
#
# COMPACT_ATOMS: atom_id res chain seq x y z
N MET A 1 -28.63 15.15 -3.01
CA MET A 1 -30.03 14.72 -2.82
C MET A 1 -30.51 14.02 -4.08
N ASN A 2 -30.58 12.69 -4.05
CA ASN A 2 -31.47 11.87 -4.89
C ASN A 2 -31.50 10.46 -4.28
N SER A 3 -32.49 10.24 -3.40
CA SER A 3 -32.77 8.95 -2.75
C SER A 3 -33.41 8.01 -3.77
N LYS A 4 -32.76 6.89 -4.09
CA LYS A 4 -33.38 5.78 -4.82
C LYS A 4 -34.09 4.85 -3.82
N THR A 5 -35.41 4.89 -3.82
CA THR A 5 -36.28 3.95 -3.12
C THR A 5 -36.50 2.71 -3.98
N THR A 6 -36.08 1.53 -3.50
CA THR A 6 -36.32 0.26 -4.19
C THR A 6 -37.54 -0.44 -3.57
N THR A 7 -38.61 -0.56 -4.34
CA THR A 7 -39.87 -1.22 -3.94
C THR A 7 -39.86 -2.69 -4.40
N HIS A 8 -39.89 -3.65 -3.48
CA HIS A 8 -40.06 -5.06 -3.83
C HIS A 8 -41.55 -5.47 -3.80
N ARG A 9 -42.05 -6.00 -4.91
CA ARG A 9 -43.40 -6.58 -5.05
C ARG A 9 -43.41 -8.03 -4.55
N LEU A 10 -44.31 -8.34 -3.62
CA LEU A 10 -44.62 -9.70 -3.16
C LEU A 10 -45.60 -10.40 -4.11
N VAL A 11 -45.29 -11.61 -4.55
CA VAL A 11 -46.20 -12.53 -5.27
C VAL A 11 -46.69 -13.57 -4.26
N GLY A 12 -48.01 -13.63 -4.05
CA GLY A 12 -48.64 -14.57 -3.11
C GLY A 12 -48.89 -15.95 -3.73
N PHE A 13 -48.46 -17.00 -3.03
CA PHE A 13 -48.93 -18.37 -3.26
C PHE A 13 -49.72 -18.84 -2.02
N ALA A 14 -50.97 -19.24 -2.22
CA ALA A 14 -51.83 -19.82 -1.19
C ALA A 14 -51.50 -21.31 -1.03
N GLY A 15 -50.99 -21.68 0.15
CA GLY A 15 -50.70 -23.06 0.55
C GLY A 15 -51.44 -23.41 1.84
N LEU A 16 -52.15 -24.53 1.80
CA LEU A 16 -53.00 -25.15 2.82
C LEU A 16 -52.29 -25.27 4.20
N ALA A 17 -52.87 -24.66 5.25
CA ALA A 17 -52.32 -24.69 6.61
C ALA A 17 -52.66 -26.00 7.33
N VAL A 18 -51.66 -26.85 7.57
CA VAL A 18 -51.71 -27.93 8.55
C VAL A 18 -51.16 -27.36 9.86
N ALA A 19 -52.03 -27.22 10.87
CA ALA A 19 -51.65 -26.70 12.18
C ALA A 19 -50.83 -27.75 12.95
N PHE A 20 -49.51 -27.63 12.89
CA PHE A 20 -48.66 -28.15 13.96
C PHE A 20 -48.75 -27.16 15.13
N ALA A 21 -49.17 -27.63 16.30
CA ALA A 21 -49.02 -26.87 17.53
C ALA A 21 -47.52 -26.69 17.80
N SER A 22 -46.97 -25.55 17.36
CA SER A 22 -45.65 -25.10 17.77
C SER A 22 -45.71 -24.79 19.26
N ALA A 23 -44.87 -25.46 20.06
CA ALA A 23 -44.54 -24.96 21.39
C ALA A 23 -44.13 -23.48 21.26
N PRO A 24 -44.50 -22.60 22.20
CA PRO A 24 -44.09 -21.20 22.12
C PRO A 24 -42.58 -21.15 22.01
N ALA A 25 -42.07 -20.46 20.99
CA ALA A 25 -40.66 -20.12 20.93
C ALA A 25 -40.31 -19.41 22.23
N GLY A 26 -39.37 -19.97 23.02
CA GLY A 26 -38.91 -19.32 24.24
C GLY A 26 -38.43 -17.90 23.89
N ALA A 27 -38.86 -16.91 24.67
CA ALA A 27 -38.36 -15.55 24.51
C ALA A 27 -36.86 -15.52 24.84
N GLN A 28 -36.08 -14.77 24.07
CA GLN A 28 -34.68 -14.49 24.38
C GLN A 28 -34.60 -13.83 25.77
N ALA A 29 -33.85 -14.43 26.69
CA ALA A 29 -33.52 -13.82 27.98
C ALA A 29 -32.05 -13.37 28.00
N THR A 30 -31.76 -12.36 28.80
CA THR A 30 -30.37 -11.92 29.06
C THR A 30 -29.92 -12.48 30.40
N PHE A 31 -28.77 -13.15 30.40
CA PHE A 31 -28.08 -13.64 31.57
C PHE A 31 -26.78 -12.84 31.71
N GLU A 32 -26.72 -12.01 32.75
CA GLU A 32 -25.58 -11.17 33.06
C GLU A 32 -24.61 -11.89 33.99
N TRP A 33 -23.33 -11.90 33.63
CA TRP A 33 -22.26 -12.43 34.46
C TRP A 33 -21.94 -11.47 35.60
N LEU A 34 -22.20 -11.91 36.83
CA LEU A 34 -21.88 -11.16 38.06
C LEU A 34 -20.75 -11.81 38.87
N GLY A 35 -20.40 -13.07 38.57
CA GLY A 35 -19.36 -13.81 39.28
C GLY A 35 -19.66 -14.11 40.76
N ASN A 36 -20.94 -14.11 41.16
CA ASN A 36 -21.36 -14.32 42.56
C ASN A 36 -21.17 -15.77 43.07
N GLY A 37 -20.97 -16.74 42.17
CA GLY A 37 -20.68 -18.13 42.50
C GLY A 37 -19.20 -18.35 42.76
N ASP A 38 -18.56 -19.25 42.01
CA ASP A 38 -17.12 -19.45 42.05
C ASP A 38 -16.29 -18.36 41.33
N GLY A 39 -16.98 -17.44 40.62
CA GLY A 39 -16.38 -16.33 39.88
C GLY A 39 -15.55 -16.72 38.64
N GLN A 40 -15.54 -18.01 38.26
CA GLN A 40 -14.65 -18.53 37.22
C GLN A 40 -15.32 -19.50 36.26
N SER A 41 -16.19 -20.39 36.71
CA SER A 41 -16.76 -21.44 35.85
C SER A 41 -17.97 -20.91 35.08
N PHE A 42 -17.93 -20.98 33.74
CA PHE A 42 -19.10 -20.64 32.91
C PHE A 42 -20.33 -21.47 33.29
N SER A 43 -20.11 -22.73 33.69
CA SER A 43 -21.14 -23.71 34.06
C SER A 43 -21.67 -23.57 35.49
N ASP A 44 -21.18 -22.63 36.29
CA ASP A 44 -21.76 -22.34 37.60
C ASP A 44 -22.91 -21.33 37.45
N SER A 45 -24.15 -21.82 37.61
CA SER A 45 -25.36 -21.00 37.48
C SER A 45 -25.43 -19.82 38.45
N ALA A 46 -24.71 -19.87 39.57
CA ALA A 46 -24.67 -18.78 40.53
C ALA A 46 -23.83 -17.57 40.05
N ASN A 47 -23.01 -17.75 39.01
CA ASN A 47 -22.28 -16.64 38.38
C ASN A 47 -23.17 -15.75 37.50
N TRP A 48 -24.40 -16.19 37.17
CA TRP A 48 -25.31 -15.49 36.28
C TRP A 48 -26.52 -14.89 37.00
N SER A 49 -27.03 -13.79 36.45
CA SER A 49 -28.30 -13.17 36.85
C SER A 49 -29.22 -13.02 35.63
N PRO A 50 -30.46 -13.55 35.66
CA PRO A 50 -31.03 -14.38 36.73
C PRO A 50 -30.26 -15.70 36.91
N VAL A 51 -30.33 -16.29 38.11
CA VAL A 51 -29.62 -17.55 38.42
C VAL A 51 -30.04 -18.64 37.44
N GLY A 52 -29.06 -19.15 36.69
CA GLY A 52 -29.25 -20.12 35.61
C GLY A 52 -28.06 -20.11 34.66
N LEU A 53 -28.10 -20.91 33.60
CA LEU A 53 -27.09 -20.86 32.55
C LEU A 53 -27.75 -20.27 31.29
N PRO A 54 -27.04 -19.39 30.54
CA PRO A 54 -27.52 -18.94 29.24
C PRO A 54 -27.73 -20.16 28.31
N GLY A 55 -28.94 -20.34 27.80
CA GLY A 55 -29.31 -21.36 26.83
C GLY A 55 -29.20 -20.89 25.38
N THR A 56 -29.57 -21.75 24.42
CA THR A 56 -29.36 -21.55 22.98
C THR A 56 -30.15 -20.39 22.35
N LEU A 57 -31.10 -19.81 23.09
CA LEU A 57 -31.88 -18.64 22.69
C LEU A 57 -31.48 -17.38 23.46
N ASP A 58 -30.59 -17.51 24.44
CA ASP A 58 -30.32 -16.47 25.42
C ASP A 58 -29.06 -15.69 25.09
N GLU A 59 -28.94 -14.52 25.71
CA GLU A 59 -27.74 -13.70 25.70
C GLU A 59 -26.88 -14.01 26.93
N ALA A 60 -25.60 -14.25 26.73
CA ALA A 60 -24.58 -14.29 27.76
C ALA A 60 -23.85 -12.93 27.76
N LYS A 61 -24.16 -12.10 28.75
CA LYS A 61 -23.74 -10.70 28.81
C LYS A 61 -22.71 -10.46 29.92
N PHE A 62 -21.68 -9.67 29.63
CA PHE A 62 -20.63 -9.23 30.55
C PHE A 62 -20.55 -7.70 30.51
N ASP A 63 -20.97 -6.99 31.56
CA ASP A 63 -21.18 -5.53 31.57
C ASP A 63 -21.07 -4.90 32.96
N SER A 64 -20.12 -5.39 33.75
CA SER A 64 -19.94 -4.98 35.16
C SER A 64 -18.75 -4.04 35.38
N ALA A 65 -18.11 -3.55 34.30
CA ALA A 65 -16.84 -2.83 34.32
C ALA A 65 -15.73 -3.56 35.11
N SER A 66 -15.70 -4.90 34.99
CA SER A 66 -14.84 -5.79 35.77
C SER A 66 -13.95 -6.66 34.88
N SER A 67 -13.00 -7.36 35.51
CA SER A 67 -12.12 -8.30 34.83
C SER A 67 -12.40 -9.74 35.24
N TRP A 68 -12.58 -10.63 34.26
CA TRP A 68 -12.98 -12.02 34.49
C TRP A 68 -12.07 -13.00 33.75
N VAL A 69 -11.71 -14.10 34.42
CA VAL A 69 -11.10 -15.27 33.77
C VAL A 69 -12.10 -16.41 33.84
N VAL A 70 -12.71 -16.70 32.71
CA VAL A 70 -13.81 -17.68 32.60
C VAL A 70 -13.28 -19.00 32.06
N THR A 71 -13.59 -20.08 32.77
CA THR A 71 -13.17 -21.44 32.44
C THR A 71 -14.36 -22.30 32.00
N PHE A 72 -14.08 -23.29 31.16
CA PHE A 72 -15.10 -24.11 30.50
C PHE A 72 -14.84 -25.59 30.76
N SER A 73 -15.84 -26.27 31.35
CA SER A 73 -15.84 -27.72 31.56
C SER A 73 -16.58 -28.49 30.45
N SER A 74 -17.42 -27.79 29.67
CA SER A 74 -18.21 -28.30 28.55
C SER A 74 -18.21 -27.31 27.38
N ASN A 75 -18.87 -27.67 26.27
CA ASN A 75 -19.06 -26.79 25.11
C ASN A 75 -20.37 -25.99 25.29
N PRO A 76 -20.32 -24.67 25.60
CA PRO A 76 -21.53 -23.87 25.73
C PRO A 76 -22.12 -23.47 24.36
N PHE A 77 -23.43 -23.20 24.35
CA PHE A 77 -24.12 -22.60 23.21
C PHE A 77 -25.23 -21.66 23.68
N ASN A 78 -25.07 -20.38 23.33
CA ASN A 78 -26.04 -19.31 23.52
C ASN A 78 -26.36 -18.56 22.21
N ALA A 79 -27.41 -17.74 22.18
CA ALA A 79 -27.75 -16.97 20.98
C ALA A 79 -26.80 -15.79 20.77
N ILE A 80 -26.55 -14.99 21.82
CA ILE A 80 -25.73 -13.78 21.73
C ILE A 80 -24.70 -13.81 22.84
N THR A 81 -23.44 -13.51 22.50
CA THR A 81 -22.42 -13.23 23.50
C THR A 81 -22.08 -11.75 23.40
N SER A 82 -22.28 -11.02 24.49
CA SER A 82 -22.03 -9.58 24.55
C SER A 82 -21.00 -9.29 25.64
N ILE A 83 -19.85 -8.76 25.22
CA ILE A 83 -18.81 -8.24 26.11
C ILE A 83 -18.90 -6.71 26.02
N GLU A 84 -19.69 -6.10 26.90
CA GLU A 84 -19.98 -4.67 26.89
C GLU A 84 -18.86 -3.91 27.60
N ASN A 85 -18.93 -3.66 28.92
CA ASN A 85 -17.90 -2.93 29.66
C ASN A 85 -16.81 -3.78 30.35
N ASP A 86 -16.83 -5.10 30.17
CA ASP A 86 -15.91 -5.99 30.88
C ASP A 86 -14.63 -6.32 30.08
N THR A 87 -13.58 -6.66 30.82
CA THR A 87 -12.38 -7.32 30.30
C THR A 87 -12.43 -8.81 30.62
N VAL A 88 -12.66 -9.65 29.62
CA VAL A 88 -12.98 -11.06 29.80
C VAL A 88 -11.98 -11.94 29.07
N GLN A 89 -11.37 -12.89 29.79
CA GLN A 89 -10.56 -13.94 29.19
C GLN A 89 -11.33 -15.27 29.23
N PHE A 90 -11.60 -15.84 28.05
CA PHE A 90 -12.16 -17.18 27.92
C PHE A 90 -11.04 -18.22 27.78
N ASN A 91 -10.86 -19.02 28.83
CA ASN A 91 -9.94 -20.16 28.85
C ASN A 91 -10.63 -21.42 28.30
N LEU A 92 -10.71 -21.51 26.97
CA LEU A 92 -11.41 -22.58 26.27
C LEU A 92 -10.65 -23.91 26.36
N GLY A 93 -9.31 -23.91 26.46
CA GLY A 93 -8.52 -25.15 26.47
C GLY A 93 -8.69 -25.94 25.17
N THR A 94 -9.46 -27.02 25.18
CA THR A 94 -9.80 -27.81 23.97
C THR A 94 -11.30 -27.76 23.61
N ARG A 95 -12.07 -26.88 24.26
CA ARG A 95 -13.54 -26.82 24.12
C ARG A 95 -13.92 -25.92 22.95
N THR A 96 -15.17 -26.07 22.51
CA THR A 96 -15.80 -25.21 21.52
C THR A 96 -16.87 -24.35 22.18
N TYR A 97 -16.75 -23.03 22.08
CA TYR A 97 -17.79 -22.08 22.44
C TYR A 97 -18.58 -21.71 21.18
N THR A 98 -19.90 -21.87 21.20
CA THR A 98 -20.76 -21.51 20.07
C THR A 98 -21.70 -20.36 20.44
N THR A 99 -21.79 -19.36 19.59
CA THR A 99 -22.81 -18.30 19.66
C THR A 99 -23.45 -18.08 18.31
N ARG A 100 -24.62 -17.44 18.23
CA ARG A 100 -25.13 -16.97 16.92
C ARG A 100 -24.45 -15.69 16.51
N ALA A 101 -24.35 -14.73 17.43
CA ALA A 101 -23.67 -13.46 17.23
C ALA A 101 -22.70 -13.17 18.38
N LEU A 102 -21.67 -12.40 18.10
CA LEU A 102 -20.73 -11.87 19.08
C LEU A 102 -20.70 -10.35 18.98
N SER A 103 -20.80 -9.65 20.10
CA SER A 103 -20.46 -8.24 20.21
C SER A 103 -19.43 -8.01 21.31
N VAL A 104 -18.43 -7.19 21.02
CA VAL A 104 -17.41 -6.73 21.98
C VAL A 104 -17.34 -5.21 21.90
N GLY A 105 -17.61 -4.50 22.98
CA GLY A 105 -17.85 -3.04 22.98
C GLY A 105 -19.14 -2.69 22.23
N GLU A 106 -20.30 -3.03 22.81
CA GLU A 106 -21.60 -2.99 22.12
C GLU A 106 -22.29 -1.62 22.12
N ARG A 107 -22.37 -0.94 23.28
CA ARG A 107 -23.21 0.25 23.48
C ARG A 107 -22.37 1.52 23.61
N LEU A 108 -23.06 2.66 23.53
CA LEU A 108 -22.46 4.00 23.62
C LEU A 108 -21.58 4.14 24.87
N GLY A 109 -20.28 4.32 24.65
CA GLY A 109 -19.29 4.52 25.71
C GLY A 109 -18.77 3.24 26.36
N ASP A 110 -19.19 2.06 25.88
CA ASP A 110 -18.69 0.81 26.41
C ASP A 110 -17.24 0.57 26.04
N VAL A 111 -16.45 -0.01 26.97
CA VAL A 111 -15.09 -0.50 26.70
C VAL A 111 -15.01 -1.99 26.99
N GLY A 112 -15.18 -2.79 25.94
CA GLY A 112 -15.24 -4.25 26.03
C GLY A 112 -13.97 -4.90 25.51
N MET A 113 -13.46 -5.89 26.23
CA MET A 113 -12.30 -6.66 25.80
C MET A 113 -12.55 -8.15 25.98
N LEU A 114 -12.37 -8.93 24.90
CA LEU A 114 -12.45 -10.38 24.91
C LEU A 114 -11.12 -10.99 24.48
N THR A 115 -10.45 -11.70 25.38
CA THR A 115 -9.33 -12.58 25.05
C THR A 115 -9.82 -14.02 24.97
N LEU A 116 -9.65 -14.66 23.81
CA LEU A 116 -9.89 -16.08 23.63
C LEU A 116 -8.55 -16.82 23.75
N GLN A 117 -8.46 -17.78 24.69
CA GLN A 117 -7.25 -18.57 24.94
C GLN A 117 -7.49 -20.08 24.70
N GLY A 118 -6.85 -20.60 23.65
CA GLY A 118 -7.00 -21.98 23.19
C GLY A 118 -8.38 -22.27 22.59
N GLY A 119 -8.64 -23.55 22.31
CA GLY A 119 -9.94 -24.07 21.87
C GLY A 119 -10.47 -23.46 20.57
N THR A 120 -11.79 -23.51 20.41
CA THR A 120 -12.49 -22.99 19.24
C THR A 120 -13.64 -22.09 19.65
N PHE A 121 -13.78 -20.94 18.99
CA PHE A 121 -14.93 -20.05 19.12
C PHE A 121 -15.66 -19.97 17.78
N VAL A 122 -16.98 -20.17 17.77
CA VAL A 122 -17.78 -20.23 16.54
C VAL A 122 -18.95 -19.25 16.64
N THR A 123 -19.08 -18.35 15.64
CA THR A 123 -20.35 -17.67 15.37
C THR A 123 -21.08 -18.36 14.23
N THR A 124 -22.41 -18.42 14.32
CA THR A 124 -23.23 -19.17 13.34
C THR A 124 -24.05 -18.26 12.43
N THR A 125 -25.23 -17.81 12.86
CA THR A 125 -26.14 -17.09 11.95
C THR A 125 -25.99 -15.57 11.98
N GLY A 126 -25.29 -15.02 12.97
CA GLY A 126 -25.10 -13.58 13.18
C GLY A 126 -23.65 -13.14 12.92
N LEU A 127 -23.45 -11.83 12.96
CA LEU A 127 -22.15 -11.19 12.79
C LEU A 127 -21.26 -11.38 14.03
N ALA A 128 -19.97 -11.20 13.84
CA ALA A 128 -19.04 -10.90 14.92
C ALA A 128 -18.64 -9.43 14.80
N GLN A 129 -18.97 -8.61 15.80
CA GLN A 129 -18.74 -7.16 15.79
C GLN A 129 -17.86 -6.77 16.97
N VAL A 130 -16.82 -5.97 16.70
CA VAL A 130 -15.88 -5.45 17.69
C VAL A 130 -15.85 -3.92 17.56
N GLY A 131 -16.33 -3.20 18.58
CA GLY A 131 -16.52 -1.74 18.51
C GLY A 131 -17.78 -1.36 17.72
N ARG A 132 -18.96 -1.68 18.25
CA ARG A 132 -20.22 -1.62 17.49
C ARG A 132 -20.82 -0.22 17.34
N LEU A 133 -21.04 0.52 18.43
CA LEU A 133 -21.73 1.82 18.42
C LEU A 133 -20.79 2.94 18.83
N SER A 134 -20.69 4.04 18.09
CA SER A 134 -19.85 5.18 18.50
C SER A 134 -20.39 5.86 19.77
N PRO A 135 -19.60 6.10 20.84
CA PRO A 135 -18.14 6.00 20.92
C PRO A 135 -17.66 4.78 21.74
N SER A 136 -18.11 3.56 21.42
CA SER A 136 -17.67 2.33 22.08
C SER A 136 -16.30 1.90 21.59
N THR A 137 -15.56 1.18 22.44
CA THR A 137 -14.31 0.53 22.09
C THR A 137 -14.44 -0.98 22.34
N GLY A 138 -14.18 -1.77 21.32
CA GLY A 138 -14.12 -3.23 21.40
C GLY A 138 -12.71 -3.75 21.13
N THR A 139 -12.28 -4.79 21.85
CA THR A 139 -11.03 -5.50 21.55
C THR A 139 -11.22 -7.00 21.58
N LEU A 140 -10.86 -7.68 20.50
CA LEU A 140 -10.85 -9.14 20.40
C LEU A 140 -9.41 -9.63 20.22
N HIS A 141 -8.95 -10.52 21.11
CA HIS A 141 -7.59 -11.05 21.07
C HIS A 141 -7.60 -12.59 21.04
N LEU A 142 -7.04 -13.19 20.00
CA LEU A 142 -6.92 -14.64 19.85
C LEU A 142 -5.50 -15.10 20.22
N THR A 143 -5.39 -15.92 21.26
CA THR A 143 -4.08 -16.39 21.76
C THR A 143 -4.08 -17.86 22.16
N GLY A 144 -2.90 -18.43 22.42
CA GLY A 144 -2.77 -19.81 22.91
C GLY A 144 -3.29 -20.88 21.94
N GLY A 145 -3.27 -20.62 20.63
CA GLY A 145 -3.72 -21.56 19.61
C GLY A 145 -5.24 -21.59 19.40
N THR A 146 -5.94 -20.50 19.73
CA THR A 146 -7.39 -20.37 19.46
C THR A 146 -7.69 -20.45 17.96
N ALA A 147 -8.79 -21.11 17.61
CA ALA A 147 -9.43 -21.02 16.31
C ALA A 147 -10.76 -20.25 16.41
N LEU A 148 -10.86 -19.09 15.76
CA LEU A 148 -12.11 -18.36 15.56
C LEU A 148 -12.73 -18.73 14.21
N HIS A 149 -14.01 -19.10 14.17
CA HIS A 149 -14.74 -19.30 12.94
C HIS A 149 -16.02 -18.46 12.94
N THR A 150 -16.09 -17.46 12.08
CA THR A 150 -17.32 -16.71 11.83
C THR A 150 -17.97 -17.23 10.55
N GLN A 151 -19.20 -17.74 10.67
CA GLN A 151 -19.98 -18.16 9.50
C GLN A 151 -20.48 -16.97 8.66
N ARG A 152 -20.47 -15.76 9.24
CA ARG A 152 -20.79 -14.50 8.57
C ARG A 152 -19.63 -13.53 8.70
N ASP A 153 -19.92 -12.25 8.50
CA ASP A 153 -18.91 -11.21 8.43
C ASP A 153 -18.34 -10.90 9.81
N LEU A 154 -17.08 -10.52 9.81
CA LEU A 154 -16.34 -10.02 10.98
C LEU A 154 -16.11 -8.52 10.78
N ILE A 155 -16.64 -7.72 11.68
CA ILE A 155 -16.56 -6.26 11.63
C ILE A 155 -15.70 -5.77 12.80
N ILE A 156 -14.69 -4.96 12.48
CA ILE A 156 -13.72 -4.40 13.43
C ILE A 156 -13.77 -2.88 13.29
N GLY A 157 -14.45 -2.23 14.23
CA GLY A 157 -14.92 -0.86 14.10
C GLY A 157 -16.12 -0.83 13.17
N ASP A 158 -17.32 -0.87 13.72
CA ASP A 158 -18.56 -0.70 12.96
C ASP A 158 -18.88 0.80 12.91
N GLU A 159 -19.58 1.35 13.91
CA GLU A 159 -19.65 2.80 14.16
C GLU A 159 -18.60 3.25 15.20
N GLY A 160 -18.11 2.34 16.06
CA GLY A 160 -17.16 2.63 17.13
C GLY A 160 -15.70 2.31 16.78
N ASP A 161 -14.88 2.14 17.81
CA ASP A 161 -13.47 1.76 17.69
C ASP A 161 -13.29 0.26 17.93
N GLY A 162 -12.75 -0.48 16.96
CA GLY A 162 -12.51 -1.92 17.08
C GLY A 162 -11.04 -2.29 16.95
N SER A 163 -10.60 -3.27 17.75
CA SER A 163 -9.28 -3.87 17.62
C SER A 163 -9.35 -5.39 17.56
N LEU A 164 -8.62 -6.00 16.62
CA LEU A 164 -8.40 -7.44 16.52
C LEU A 164 -6.91 -7.77 16.59
N VAL A 165 -6.55 -8.72 17.44
CA VAL A 165 -5.19 -9.31 17.46
C VAL A 165 -5.28 -10.82 17.27
N ILE A 166 -4.55 -11.34 16.30
CA ILE A 166 -4.37 -12.79 16.09
C ILE A 166 -2.91 -13.13 16.36
N ASP A 167 -2.62 -13.72 17.51
CA ASP A 167 -1.24 -14.12 17.85
C ASP A 167 -0.76 -15.29 17.00
N ALA A 168 0.57 -15.44 16.96
CA ALA A 168 1.21 -16.60 16.35
C ALA A 168 0.65 -17.91 16.91
N GLY A 169 0.32 -18.84 16.02
CA GLY A 169 -0.31 -20.12 16.34
C GLY A 169 -1.83 -20.08 16.49
N SER A 170 -2.45 -18.91 16.64
CA SER A 170 -3.91 -18.74 16.57
C SER A 170 -4.38 -18.60 15.12
N SER A 171 -5.67 -18.81 14.89
CA SER A 171 -6.28 -18.69 13.56
C SER A 171 -7.69 -18.07 13.59
N ALA A 172 -8.06 -17.41 12.51
CA ALA A 172 -9.42 -16.94 12.25
C ALA A 172 -9.92 -17.33 10.85
N THR A 173 -11.22 -17.57 10.72
CA THR A 173 -11.93 -17.67 9.44
C THR A 173 -13.14 -16.76 9.46
N SER A 174 -13.34 -15.96 8.42
CA SER A 174 -14.52 -15.10 8.24
C SER A 174 -15.01 -15.12 6.80
N LEU A 175 -16.28 -14.72 6.57
CA LEU A 175 -16.84 -14.62 5.23
C LEU A 175 -16.31 -13.39 4.50
N ILE A 176 -16.80 -12.20 4.88
CA ILE A 176 -16.24 -10.90 4.53
C ILE A 176 -15.69 -10.28 5.81
N THR A 177 -14.66 -9.46 5.69
CA THR A 177 -14.17 -8.65 6.80
C THR A 177 -14.28 -7.16 6.45
N PHE A 178 -14.81 -6.40 7.40
CA PHE A 178 -14.88 -4.94 7.36
C PHE A 178 -14.01 -4.39 8.50
N ILE A 179 -13.11 -3.47 8.19
CA ILE A 179 -12.33 -2.72 9.18
C ILE A 179 -12.69 -1.24 9.01
N ALA A 180 -13.26 -0.64 10.06
CA ALA A 180 -13.89 0.68 10.04
C ALA A 180 -15.03 0.76 9.01
N ASP A 181 -16.17 0.13 9.34
CA ASP A 181 -17.29 -0.10 8.44
C ASP A 181 -18.09 1.17 8.11
N GLU A 182 -18.35 2.00 9.13
CA GLU A 182 -19.16 3.22 9.02
C GLU A 182 -18.32 4.50 9.14
N GLU A 183 -18.89 5.64 8.70
CA GLU A 183 -18.23 6.95 8.74
C GLU A 183 -17.85 7.35 10.18
N GLY A 184 -16.61 7.79 10.37
CA GLY A 184 -16.09 8.22 11.69
C GLY A 184 -15.70 7.10 12.65
N SER A 185 -15.84 5.83 12.24
CA SER A 185 -15.34 4.67 12.98
C SER A 185 -13.83 4.47 12.81
N SER A 186 -13.23 3.71 13.73
CA SER A 186 -11.84 3.25 13.58
C SER A 186 -11.72 1.75 13.79
N GLY A 187 -10.86 1.11 13.00
CA GLY A 187 -10.60 -0.32 13.11
C GLY A 187 -9.13 -0.62 12.95
N ASP A 188 -8.58 -1.46 13.82
CA ASP A 188 -7.18 -1.91 13.76
C ASP A 188 -7.10 -3.44 13.88
N ALA A 189 -6.40 -4.08 12.95
CA ALA A 189 -6.16 -5.52 12.99
C ALA A 189 -4.67 -5.85 12.90
N VAL A 190 -4.14 -6.60 13.86
CA VAL A 190 -2.75 -7.08 13.88
C VAL A 190 -2.71 -8.60 13.79
N ILE A 191 -2.08 -9.11 12.73
CA ILE A 191 -2.08 -10.53 12.38
C ILE A 191 -0.65 -11.07 12.45
N ARG A 192 -0.45 -11.98 13.41
CA ARG A 192 0.77 -12.79 13.60
C ARG A 192 0.51 -14.29 13.44
N GLY A 193 -0.76 -14.69 13.40
CA GLY A 193 -1.23 -16.04 13.09
C GLY A 193 -1.82 -16.14 11.68
N LEU A 194 -2.77 -17.07 11.49
CA LEU A 194 -3.46 -17.28 10.21
C LEU A 194 -4.83 -16.60 10.19
N TRP A 195 -5.15 -15.86 9.13
CA TRP A 195 -6.52 -15.40 8.88
C TRP A 195 -6.97 -15.75 7.47
N THR A 196 -7.99 -16.60 7.35
CA THR A 196 -8.65 -16.90 6.08
C THR A 196 -9.94 -16.11 5.95
N ILE A 197 -9.99 -15.19 5.00
CA ILE A 197 -11.16 -14.41 4.63
C ILE A 197 -11.72 -15.02 3.34
N GLN A 198 -12.91 -15.61 3.40
CA GLN A 198 -13.42 -16.44 2.31
C GLN A 198 -13.79 -15.64 1.05
N ASN A 199 -14.16 -14.37 1.23
CA ASN A 199 -14.56 -13.49 0.15
C ASN A 199 -13.66 -12.24 0.12
N SER A 200 -14.11 -11.12 0.68
CA SER A 200 -13.40 -9.84 0.55
C SER A 200 -12.87 -9.31 1.88
N ALA A 201 -11.76 -8.58 1.81
CA ALA A 201 -11.23 -7.76 2.91
C ALA A 201 -11.38 -6.28 2.54
N LEU A 202 -12.17 -5.53 3.30
CA LEU A 202 -12.39 -4.10 3.12
C LEU A 202 -11.77 -3.34 4.30
N ILE A 203 -10.65 -2.66 4.04
CA ILE A 203 -9.83 -1.99 5.04
C ILE A 203 -10.01 -0.49 4.91
N GLY A 204 -10.61 0.14 5.93
CA GLY A 204 -11.17 1.49 5.78
C GLY A 204 -12.33 1.44 4.80
N ASN A 205 -13.42 0.75 5.18
CA ASN A 205 -14.58 0.65 4.29
C ASN A 205 -15.26 2.02 4.16
N SER A 206 -15.65 2.63 5.27
CA SER A 206 -16.17 4.01 5.31
C SER A 206 -15.51 4.89 6.39
N GLY A 207 -14.80 4.29 7.34
CA GLY A 207 -14.02 4.99 8.37
C GLY A 207 -12.51 4.88 8.18
N ASP A 208 -11.76 4.98 9.29
CA ASP A 208 -10.30 4.87 9.33
C ASP A 208 -9.87 3.47 9.76
N GLY A 209 -9.52 2.62 8.80
CA GLY A 209 -9.19 1.22 9.01
C GLY A 209 -7.73 0.87 8.72
N ALA A 210 -7.14 0.02 9.57
CA ALA A 210 -5.78 -0.47 9.44
C ALA A 210 -5.69 -2.00 9.58
N MET A 211 -4.86 -2.63 8.74
CA MET A 211 -4.45 -4.03 8.88
C MET A 211 -2.93 -4.14 8.80
N THR A 212 -2.32 -4.79 9.80
CA THR A 212 -0.89 -5.11 9.83
C THR A 212 -0.69 -6.61 9.89
N VAL A 213 -0.06 -7.17 8.87
CA VAL A 213 0.41 -8.55 8.83
C VAL A 213 1.90 -8.56 9.13
N GLU A 214 2.28 -9.14 10.26
CA GLU A 214 3.66 -9.09 10.76
C GLU A 214 4.09 -10.38 11.46
N ALA A 215 5.38 -10.48 11.77
CA ALA A 215 5.96 -11.57 12.57
C ALA A 215 5.61 -12.99 12.09
N GLY A 216 5.51 -13.19 10.77
CA GLY A 216 5.16 -14.49 10.17
C GLY A 216 3.66 -14.75 10.04
N GLY A 217 2.81 -13.76 10.27
CA GLY A 217 1.37 -13.85 10.02
C GLY A 217 1.04 -14.09 8.54
N ASP A 218 -0.06 -14.81 8.30
CA ASP A 218 -0.52 -15.18 6.96
C ASP A 218 -2.00 -14.83 6.79
N VAL A 219 -2.31 -14.01 5.79
CA VAL A 219 -3.69 -13.63 5.44
C VAL A 219 -4.02 -14.14 4.04
N VAL A 220 -5.12 -14.89 3.93
CA VAL A 220 -5.63 -15.41 2.66
C VAL A 220 -7.01 -14.85 2.40
N VAL A 221 -7.16 -14.11 1.30
CA VAL A 221 -8.40 -13.48 0.85
C VAL A 221 -8.91 -14.18 -0.41
N GLY A 222 -10.10 -14.77 -0.32
CA GLY A 222 -10.67 -15.64 -1.34
C GLY A 222 -11.22 -14.94 -2.59
N PHE A 223 -11.36 -13.61 -2.56
CA PHE A 223 -11.73 -12.76 -3.68
C PHE A 223 -10.90 -11.47 -3.70
N GLU A 224 -11.45 -10.30 -3.34
CA GLU A 224 -10.77 -9.01 -3.49
C GLU A 224 -10.32 -8.39 -2.16
N THR A 225 -9.26 -7.59 -2.23
CA THR A 225 -8.81 -6.74 -1.11
C THR A 225 -8.96 -5.28 -1.53
N LYS A 226 -9.63 -4.47 -0.70
CA LYS A 226 -9.77 -3.03 -0.94
C LYS A 226 -9.28 -2.24 0.26
N VAL A 227 -8.55 -1.17 -0.01
CA VAL A 227 -7.94 -0.30 0.99
C VAL A 227 -8.37 1.14 0.71
N GLY A 228 -9.18 1.72 1.59
CA GLY A 228 -9.92 2.96 1.36
C GLY A 228 -11.05 2.72 0.34
N ASP A 229 -12.11 2.04 0.77
CA ASP A 229 -13.16 1.55 -0.14
C ASP A 229 -14.12 2.65 -0.57
N ASN A 230 -14.82 3.32 0.36
CA ASN A 230 -15.83 4.35 0.07
C ASN A 230 -15.28 5.78 0.17
N ASP A 231 -16.06 6.76 -0.30
CA ASP A 231 -15.74 8.18 -0.21
C ASP A 231 -15.37 8.59 1.23
N PHE A 232 -14.35 9.46 1.36
CA PHE A 232 -13.84 9.98 2.64
C PHE A 232 -13.25 8.96 3.62
N SER A 233 -13.22 7.66 3.29
CA SER A 233 -12.56 6.64 4.10
C SER A 233 -11.03 6.69 3.99
N THR A 234 -10.34 6.18 5.02
CA THR A 234 -8.89 5.95 4.99
C THR A 234 -8.59 4.49 5.28
N GLY A 235 -7.89 3.81 4.36
CA GLY A 235 -7.39 2.47 4.56
C GLY A 235 -5.87 2.41 4.62
N SER A 236 -5.33 1.61 5.54
CA SER A 236 -3.90 1.28 5.59
C SER A 236 -3.69 -0.23 5.67
N LEU A 237 -2.91 -0.78 4.74
CA LEU A 237 -2.48 -2.17 4.76
C LEU A 237 -0.96 -2.25 4.85
N THR A 238 -0.44 -2.92 5.86
CA THR A 238 1.00 -3.19 6.02
C THR A 238 1.26 -4.68 6.02
N VAL A 239 2.19 -5.15 5.19
CA VAL A 239 2.73 -6.52 5.21
C VAL A 239 4.23 -6.41 5.47
N THR A 240 4.67 -6.75 6.68
CA THR A 240 6.05 -6.48 7.11
C THR A 240 6.71 -7.64 7.85
N GLY A 241 8.00 -7.82 7.60
CA GLY A 241 8.80 -8.87 8.24
C GLY A 241 8.85 -10.16 7.41
N ALA A 242 9.97 -10.85 7.52
CA ALA A 242 10.19 -12.10 6.80
C ALA A 242 9.15 -13.16 7.20
N GLY A 243 8.54 -13.79 6.19
CA GLY A 243 7.50 -14.81 6.38
C GLY A 243 6.09 -14.26 6.54
N SER A 244 5.91 -12.94 6.62
CA SER A 244 4.57 -12.34 6.62
C SER A 244 4.00 -12.25 5.21
N THR A 245 2.79 -12.78 5.04
CA THR A 245 2.16 -12.93 3.72
C THR A 245 0.73 -12.43 3.69
N LEU A 246 0.36 -11.77 2.59
CA LEU A 246 -1.04 -11.58 2.21
C LEU A 246 -1.25 -12.10 0.80
N THR A 247 -2.23 -12.98 0.60
CA THR A 247 -2.61 -13.52 -0.71
C THR A 247 -4.06 -13.16 -1.03
N SER A 248 -4.29 -12.50 -2.16
CA SER A 248 -5.62 -12.16 -2.69
C SER A 248 -5.84 -12.82 -4.06
N THR A 249 -6.90 -13.60 -4.22
CA THR A 249 -7.14 -14.34 -5.48
C THR A 249 -7.70 -13.47 -6.62
N ALA A 250 -8.27 -12.31 -6.28
CA ALA A 250 -8.74 -11.27 -7.18
C ALA A 250 -7.98 -9.96 -6.88
N PRO A 251 -8.29 -8.84 -7.57
CA PRO A 251 -7.54 -7.61 -7.44
C PRO A 251 -7.39 -7.11 -5.99
N THR A 252 -6.22 -6.52 -5.73
CA THR A 252 -5.98 -5.66 -4.57
C THR A 252 -6.03 -4.22 -5.07
N THR A 253 -6.97 -3.44 -4.53
CA THR A 253 -7.20 -2.03 -4.92
C THR A 253 -6.83 -1.10 -3.77
N ILE A 254 -5.91 -0.18 -4.05
CA ILE A 254 -5.41 0.81 -3.10
C ILE A 254 -5.95 2.18 -3.50
N GLY A 255 -6.79 2.77 -2.66
CA GLY A 255 -7.53 4.00 -2.96
C GLY A 255 -8.62 3.70 -4.00
N ASN A 256 -9.68 2.99 -3.57
CA ASN A 256 -10.84 2.73 -4.42
C ASN A 256 -11.63 4.03 -4.56
N PHE A 257 -12.58 4.34 -3.67
CA PHE A 257 -13.21 5.66 -3.59
C PHE A 257 -12.69 6.50 -2.41
N GLY A 258 -11.96 5.89 -1.48
CA GLY A 258 -11.28 6.55 -0.36
C GLY A 258 -9.77 6.70 -0.55
N THR A 259 -9.09 7.13 0.52
CA THR A 259 -7.62 7.19 0.54
C THR A 259 -7.05 5.84 0.95
N GLY A 260 -6.23 5.22 0.10
CA GLY A 260 -5.58 3.95 0.42
C GLY A 260 -4.06 4.05 0.50
N SER A 261 -3.47 3.34 1.46
CA SER A 261 -2.03 3.14 1.55
C SER A 261 -1.69 1.67 1.74
N LEU A 262 -0.70 1.19 0.98
CA LEU A 262 -0.11 -0.14 1.13
C LEU A 262 1.39 -0.03 1.34
N VAL A 263 1.89 -0.69 2.38
CA VAL A 263 3.32 -0.84 2.64
C VAL A 263 3.67 -2.32 2.69
N VAL A 264 4.58 -2.76 1.81
CA VAL A 264 5.21 -4.08 1.88
C VAL A 264 6.68 -3.88 2.21
N SER A 265 7.13 -4.34 3.38
CA SER A 265 8.46 -4.00 3.89
C SER A 265 9.16 -5.15 4.63
N ASN A 266 10.47 -5.00 4.87
CA ASN A 266 11.27 -5.89 5.72
C ASN A 266 11.15 -7.38 5.36
N GLY A 267 11.03 -7.72 4.07
CA GLY A 267 10.91 -9.09 3.59
C GLY A 267 9.49 -9.68 3.57
N GLY A 268 8.46 -8.85 3.80
CA GLY A 268 7.06 -9.23 3.60
C GLY A 268 6.72 -9.51 2.12
N LEU A 269 5.66 -10.29 1.89
CA LEU A 269 5.19 -10.69 0.56
C LEU A 269 3.69 -10.43 0.39
N LEU A 270 3.33 -9.72 -0.68
CA LEU A 270 1.95 -9.62 -1.18
C LEU A 270 1.84 -10.39 -2.50
N THR A 271 0.87 -11.30 -2.61
CA THR A 271 0.51 -11.96 -3.87
C THR A 271 -0.94 -11.59 -4.23
N THR A 272 -1.16 -11.07 -5.44
CA THR A 272 -2.50 -10.64 -5.89
C THR A 272 -2.71 -10.89 -7.38
N ALA A 273 -3.96 -11.12 -7.83
CA ALA A 273 -4.22 -11.26 -9.26
C ALA A 273 -3.90 -9.97 -10.05
N GLN A 274 -4.30 -8.82 -9.50
CA GLN A 274 -3.93 -7.51 -10.03
C GLN A 274 -3.65 -6.56 -8.86
N LEU A 275 -2.73 -5.62 -9.08
CA LEU A 275 -2.54 -4.48 -8.18
C LEU A 275 -3.06 -3.22 -8.87
N LYS A 276 -4.09 -2.61 -8.31
CA LYS A 276 -4.65 -1.34 -8.77
C LYS A 276 -4.34 -0.25 -7.76
N ILE A 277 -3.71 0.82 -8.20
CA ILE A 277 -3.34 1.95 -7.35
C ILE A 277 -4.04 3.20 -7.87
N ALA A 278 -4.88 3.79 -7.03
CA ALA A 278 -5.71 4.95 -7.34
C ALA A 278 -6.64 4.70 -8.55
N ASP A 279 -7.55 3.71 -8.41
CA ASP A 279 -8.53 3.41 -9.47
C ASP A 279 -9.60 4.50 -9.54
N ASP A 280 -10.08 5.06 -8.42
CA ASP A 280 -11.08 6.14 -8.38
C ASP A 280 -10.72 7.30 -7.40
N ALA A 281 -9.86 7.07 -6.39
CA ALA A 281 -9.39 8.07 -5.41
C ALA A 281 -7.88 7.91 -5.11
N THR A 282 -7.33 8.61 -4.10
CA THR A 282 -5.88 8.63 -3.88
C THR A 282 -5.33 7.30 -3.35
N GLY A 283 -4.31 6.77 -4.01
CA GLY A 283 -3.66 5.51 -3.66
C GLY A 283 -2.14 5.60 -3.61
N SER A 284 -1.53 5.03 -2.59
CA SER A 284 -0.07 4.99 -2.44
C SER A 284 0.43 3.59 -2.11
N VAL A 285 1.48 3.15 -2.79
CA VAL A 285 2.14 1.88 -2.52
C VAL A 285 3.63 2.09 -2.33
N LEU A 286 4.17 1.57 -1.23
CA LEU A 286 5.60 1.47 -0.95
C LEU A 286 6.02 0.01 -0.85
N VAL A 287 7.00 -0.40 -1.66
CA VAL A 287 7.63 -1.73 -1.56
C VAL A 287 9.10 -1.54 -1.18
N SER A 288 9.53 -2.12 -0.05
CA SER A 288 10.88 -1.87 0.46
C SER A 288 11.51 -3.00 1.26
N GLY A 289 12.81 -2.89 1.59
CA GLY A 289 13.48 -3.79 2.53
C GLY A 289 13.52 -5.24 2.06
N GLY A 290 13.77 -5.47 0.77
CA GLY A 290 13.78 -6.82 0.17
C GLY A 290 12.40 -7.46 0.01
N SER A 291 11.31 -6.72 0.24
CA SER A 291 9.95 -7.22 0.05
C SER A 291 9.56 -7.40 -1.42
N ILE A 292 8.55 -8.25 -1.62
CA ILE A 292 8.04 -8.59 -2.94
C ILE A 292 6.53 -8.32 -3.00
N VAL A 293 6.10 -7.69 -4.08
CA VAL A 293 4.72 -7.76 -4.56
C VAL A 293 4.70 -8.61 -5.83
N ASP A 294 4.02 -9.74 -5.81
CA ASP A 294 3.82 -10.64 -6.94
C ASP A 294 2.40 -10.49 -7.50
N THR A 295 2.29 -10.11 -8.77
CA THR A 295 1.01 -9.81 -9.41
C THR A 295 1.01 -10.14 -10.90
N VAL A 296 -0.16 -10.46 -11.45
CA VAL A 296 -0.32 -10.70 -12.90
C VAL A 296 -0.35 -9.39 -13.69
N GLY A 297 -0.55 -8.24 -13.02
CA GLY A 297 -0.43 -6.92 -13.61
C GLY A 297 -0.56 -5.79 -12.59
N THR A 298 -0.06 -4.61 -12.95
CA THR A 298 -0.11 -3.41 -12.10
C THR A 298 -0.57 -2.20 -12.87
N THR A 299 -1.53 -1.45 -12.33
CA THR A 299 -1.95 -0.14 -12.86
C THR A 299 -1.76 0.93 -11.81
N VAL A 300 -1.17 2.07 -12.20
CA VAL A 300 -0.89 3.21 -11.33
C VAL A 300 -1.56 4.47 -11.83
N GLY A 301 -2.44 5.05 -11.02
CA GLY A 301 -3.07 6.35 -11.25
C GLY A 301 -4.07 6.35 -12.40
N ASN A 302 -4.99 5.39 -12.42
CA ASN A 302 -5.92 5.19 -13.55
C ASN A 302 -6.92 6.35 -13.69
N ARG A 303 -7.60 6.72 -12.59
CA ARG A 303 -8.61 7.81 -12.59
C ARG A 303 -8.41 8.84 -11.48
N ALA A 304 -7.49 8.58 -10.56
CA ALA A 304 -7.03 9.53 -9.56
C ALA A 304 -5.50 9.45 -9.40
N THR A 305 -4.91 10.37 -8.64
CA THR A 305 -3.46 10.40 -8.42
C THR A 305 -3.02 9.16 -7.64
N GLY A 306 -2.15 8.36 -8.27
CA GLY A 306 -1.61 7.13 -7.71
C GLY A 306 -0.09 7.15 -7.68
N SER A 307 0.51 6.55 -6.66
CA SER A 307 1.97 6.42 -6.55
C SER A 307 2.39 4.98 -6.25
N LEU A 308 3.40 4.51 -6.98
CA LEU A 308 4.13 3.28 -6.71
C LEU A 308 5.59 3.64 -6.48
N THR A 309 6.08 3.42 -5.27
CA THR A 309 7.48 3.68 -4.88
C THR A 309 8.16 2.38 -4.49
N LEU A 310 9.33 2.10 -5.06
CA LEU A 310 10.16 0.98 -4.65
C LEU A 310 11.46 1.47 -4.01
N ALA A 311 11.85 0.96 -2.85
CA ALA A 311 13.04 1.44 -2.13
C ALA A 311 13.82 0.27 -1.50
N ASN A 312 15.09 0.47 -1.15
CA ASN A 312 15.85 -0.46 -0.30
C ASN A 312 15.72 -1.95 -0.71
N GLY A 313 15.83 -2.26 -2.01
CA GLY A 313 15.72 -3.62 -2.54
C GLY A 313 14.30 -4.17 -2.70
N GLY A 314 13.25 -3.35 -2.50
CA GLY A 314 11.87 -3.73 -2.79
C GLY A 314 11.67 -4.07 -4.27
N THR A 315 10.85 -5.09 -4.52
CA THR A 315 10.60 -5.63 -5.86
C THR A 315 9.11 -5.76 -6.16
N VAL A 316 8.69 -5.31 -7.34
CA VAL A 316 7.38 -5.65 -7.91
C VAL A 316 7.60 -6.62 -9.07
N GLN A 317 7.07 -7.83 -8.93
CA GLN A 317 7.02 -8.85 -9.98
C GLN A 317 5.68 -8.72 -10.69
N SER A 318 5.71 -8.17 -11.90
CA SER A 318 4.51 -7.85 -12.65
C SER A 318 4.82 -7.89 -14.14
N PRO A 319 4.18 -8.76 -14.94
CA PRO A 319 4.41 -8.83 -16.39
C PRO A 319 4.33 -7.46 -17.07
N LEU A 320 3.43 -6.60 -16.58
CA LEU A 320 3.30 -5.22 -17.02
C LEU A 320 2.91 -4.30 -15.86
N VAL A 321 3.69 -3.24 -15.67
CA VAL A 321 3.32 -2.05 -14.91
C VAL A 321 2.91 -0.95 -15.88
N SER A 322 1.64 -0.55 -15.81
CA SER A 322 1.07 0.54 -16.59
C SER A 322 0.88 1.78 -15.72
N VAL A 323 1.65 2.83 -15.98
CA VAL A 323 1.54 4.12 -15.30
C VAL A 323 0.69 5.04 -16.17
N ALA A 324 -0.53 5.34 -15.73
CA ALA A 324 -1.44 6.25 -16.41
C ALA A 324 -1.02 7.72 -16.21
N PRO A 325 -1.58 8.69 -16.96
CA PRO A 325 -1.09 10.08 -17.00
C PRO A 325 -0.97 10.80 -15.65
N ILE A 326 -1.80 10.44 -14.69
CA ILE A 326 -1.80 11.00 -13.32
C ILE A 326 -1.17 10.06 -12.28
N GLY A 327 -0.54 8.98 -12.74
CA GLY A 327 0.23 8.05 -11.94
C GLY A 327 1.71 8.44 -11.86
N THR A 328 2.35 8.06 -10.75
CA THR A 328 3.79 8.20 -10.55
C THR A 328 4.40 6.85 -10.21
N LEU A 329 5.43 6.44 -10.95
CA LEU A 329 6.35 5.37 -10.58
C LEU A 329 7.65 5.99 -10.11
N GLY A 330 8.14 5.61 -8.94
CA GLY A 330 9.41 6.13 -8.45
C GLY A 330 10.19 5.22 -7.52
N GLY A 331 11.29 5.75 -6.99
CA GLY A 331 12.18 5.03 -6.10
C GLY A 331 13.35 4.33 -6.79
N SER A 332 14.11 3.54 -6.02
CA SER A 332 15.36 2.87 -6.40
C SER A 332 15.31 1.34 -6.29
N GLY A 333 14.11 0.74 -6.36
CA GLY A 333 13.92 -0.71 -6.34
C GLY A 333 13.86 -1.35 -7.72
N THR A 334 13.27 -2.55 -7.80
CA THR A 334 13.22 -3.36 -9.03
C THR A 334 11.81 -3.66 -9.50
N ILE A 335 11.52 -3.38 -10.77
CA ILE A 335 10.39 -3.94 -11.50
C ILE A 335 10.88 -5.18 -12.26
N GLN A 336 10.34 -6.34 -11.93
CA GLN A 336 10.53 -7.56 -12.71
C GLN A 336 9.40 -7.71 -13.73
N GLY A 337 9.63 -7.14 -14.91
CA GLY A 337 8.69 -7.13 -16.03
C GLY A 337 8.78 -5.85 -16.86
N ASN A 338 7.75 -5.60 -17.67
CA ASN A 338 7.72 -4.44 -18.56
C ASN A 338 7.08 -3.23 -17.89
N VAL A 339 7.48 -2.03 -18.30
CA VAL A 339 6.87 -0.76 -17.89
C VAL A 339 6.38 0.01 -19.11
N LEU A 340 5.10 0.41 -19.08
CA LEU A 340 4.52 1.40 -19.98
C LEU A 340 4.17 2.63 -19.15
N SER A 341 4.87 3.74 -19.39
CA SER A 341 4.66 4.99 -18.64
C SER A 341 4.09 6.09 -19.52
N ASN A 342 2.83 6.44 -19.27
CA ASN A 342 2.19 7.67 -19.78
C ASN A 342 2.10 8.75 -18.70
N GLY A 343 2.42 8.42 -17.44
CA GLY A 343 2.49 9.34 -16.32
C GLY A 343 3.92 9.78 -16.02
N THR A 344 4.23 9.94 -14.74
CA THR A 344 5.57 10.33 -14.28
C THR A 344 6.39 9.11 -13.88
N THR A 345 7.63 9.04 -14.35
CA THR A 345 8.66 8.15 -13.85
C THR A 345 9.72 9.01 -13.14
N ALA A 346 9.90 8.81 -11.84
CA ALA A 346 10.83 9.58 -11.01
C ALA A 346 11.73 8.61 -10.22
N PRO A 347 12.84 8.12 -10.81
CA PRO A 347 13.78 7.25 -10.11
C PRO A 347 14.35 7.92 -8.85
N GLY A 348 14.76 7.11 -7.89
CA GLY A 348 15.25 7.57 -6.59
C GLY A 348 14.15 7.86 -5.58
N SER A 349 14.47 7.73 -4.28
CA SER A 349 13.66 8.28 -3.17
C SER A 349 14.24 9.62 -2.65
N THR A 350 15.44 9.96 -3.13
CA THR A 350 16.13 11.26 -3.09
C THR A 350 17.12 11.30 -4.27
N LEU A 351 17.88 10.22 -4.43
CA LEU A 351 18.70 9.86 -5.59
C LEU A 351 18.72 8.33 -5.72
N GLY A 352 18.78 7.77 -6.92
CA GLY A 352 19.05 6.34 -7.08
C GLY A 352 18.69 5.72 -8.42
N ALA A 353 18.95 4.42 -8.56
CA ALA A 353 18.61 3.66 -9.77
C ALA A 353 17.30 2.90 -9.63
N LEU A 354 16.33 3.17 -10.52
CA LEU A 354 15.17 2.31 -10.75
C LEU A 354 15.55 1.21 -11.74
N GLN A 355 15.45 -0.05 -11.31
CA GLN A 355 15.78 -1.22 -12.13
C GLN A 355 14.53 -1.79 -12.78
N ILE A 356 14.57 -2.05 -14.08
CA ILE A 356 13.48 -2.66 -14.86
C ILE A 356 14.07 -3.82 -15.65
N THR A 357 13.67 -5.06 -15.36
CA THR A 357 14.27 -6.23 -16.04
C THR A 357 13.76 -6.43 -17.47
N GLY A 358 12.54 -5.96 -17.76
CA GLY A 358 11.93 -6.01 -19.09
C GLY A 358 12.20 -4.76 -19.92
N THR A 359 11.20 -4.36 -20.72
CA THR A 359 11.24 -3.14 -21.54
C THR A 359 10.68 -1.93 -20.79
N TYR A 360 11.19 -0.73 -21.11
CA TYR A 360 10.60 0.55 -20.69
C TYR A 360 10.07 1.28 -21.92
N THR A 361 8.79 1.67 -21.92
CA THR A 361 8.19 2.45 -23.01
C THR A 361 7.53 3.71 -22.46
N GLN A 362 7.90 4.87 -22.98
CA GLN A 362 7.32 6.16 -22.62
C GLN A 362 6.91 6.95 -23.87
N PRO A 363 5.64 6.86 -24.30
CA PRO A 363 5.17 7.61 -25.46
C PRO A 363 4.93 9.09 -25.15
N LEU A 364 4.25 9.37 -24.04
CA LEU A 364 3.76 10.71 -23.66
C LEU A 364 4.11 11.11 -22.21
N GLY A 365 4.65 10.19 -21.41
CA GLY A 365 4.96 10.41 -20.00
C GLY A 365 6.09 11.40 -19.77
N THR A 366 6.41 11.62 -18.50
CA THR A 366 7.51 12.49 -18.04
C THR A 366 8.52 11.66 -17.26
N VAL A 367 9.81 11.79 -17.59
CA VAL A 367 10.90 11.34 -16.70
C VAL A 367 11.41 12.54 -15.91
N ASN A 368 11.51 12.40 -14.60
CA ASN A 368 12.19 13.37 -13.74
C ASN A 368 13.51 12.76 -13.25
N ILE A 369 14.62 13.47 -13.48
CA ILE A 369 15.97 13.08 -13.07
C ILE A 369 16.55 14.17 -12.18
N GLN A 370 17.14 13.76 -11.06
CA GLN A 370 17.90 14.60 -10.15
C GLN A 370 19.39 14.26 -10.27
N ILE A 371 20.24 15.28 -10.41
CA ILE A 371 21.71 15.14 -10.47
C ILE A 371 22.32 15.85 -9.26
N GLY A 372 22.91 15.08 -8.35
CA GLY A 372 23.59 15.58 -7.15
C GLY A 372 25.07 15.21 -7.07
N GLY A 373 25.62 14.61 -8.12
CA GLY A 373 27.00 14.14 -8.24
C GLY A 373 27.17 13.23 -9.45
N THR A 374 28.35 12.62 -9.60
CA THR A 374 28.76 11.95 -10.85
C THR A 374 28.48 10.44 -10.91
N THR A 375 28.14 9.80 -9.79
CA THR A 375 27.96 8.34 -9.72
C THR A 375 26.52 7.96 -10.03
N ALA A 376 26.28 7.32 -11.19
CA ALA A 376 24.95 6.91 -11.62
C ALA A 376 24.28 5.94 -10.65
N GLY A 377 22.99 6.18 -10.39
CA GLY A 377 22.20 5.34 -9.50
C GLY A 377 22.53 5.49 -8.01
N VAL A 378 23.45 6.40 -7.66
CA VAL A 378 23.87 6.68 -6.28
C VAL A 378 23.78 8.18 -6.00
N ASN A 379 24.52 8.98 -6.77
CA ASN A 379 24.60 10.44 -6.64
C ASN A 379 23.82 11.17 -7.74
N HIS A 380 23.27 10.45 -8.71
CA HIS A 380 22.25 10.95 -9.64
C HIS A 380 21.27 9.85 -10.00
N ASP A 381 20.07 10.23 -10.39
CA ASP A 381 19.01 9.31 -10.76
C ASP A 381 19.33 8.55 -12.05
N GLN A 382 18.93 7.28 -12.09
CA GLN A 382 19.10 6.45 -13.28
C GLN A 382 17.90 5.53 -13.48
N ILE A 383 17.46 5.39 -14.73
CA ILE A 383 16.61 4.27 -15.13
C ILE A 383 17.51 3.20 -15.77
N VAL A 384 17.50 1.99 -15.22
CA VAL A 384 18.25 0.86 -15.77
C VAL A 384 17.25 -0.15 -16.33
N VAL A 385 17.38 -0.48 -17.61
CA VAL A 385 16.45 -1.30 -18.38
C VAL A 385 17.19 -2.50 -18.96
N GLY A 386 16.77 -3.71 -18.59
CA GLY A 386 17.36 -4.95 -19.10
C GLY A 386 17.06 -5.19 -20.58
N GLY A 387 15.91 -4.72 -21.06
CA GLY A 387 15.49 -4.77 -22.47
C GLY A 387 15.66 -3.42 -23.20
N THR A 388 14.74 -3.15 -24.13
CA THR A 388 14.69 -1.89 -24.88
C THR A 388 14.05 -0.78 -24.05
N ALA A 389 14.69 0.39 -24.01
CA ALA A 389 14.09 1.65 -23.60
C ALA A 389 13.59 2.41 -24.85
N THR A 390 12.29 2.62 -24.94
CA THR A 390 11.64 3.39 -26.02
C THR A 390 11.18 4.73 -25.47
N LEU A 391 11.83 5.80 -25.91
CA LEU A 391 11.70 7.14 -25.34
C LEU A 391 10.79 8.04 -26.20
N GLY A 392 10.17 8.99 -25.53
CA GLY A 392 9.17 9.93 -26.03
C GLY A 392 8.76 10.85 -24.87
N GLY A 393 7.73 11.67 -25.05
CA GLY A 393 7.23 12.56 -23.98
C GLY A 393 8.29 13.57 -23.49
N THR A 394 8.32 13.83 -22.19
CA THR A 394 9.16 14.88 -21.58
C THR A 394 10.26 14.30 -20.70
N LEU A 395 11.42 14.94 -20.70
CA LEU A 395 12.49 14.77 -19.71
C LEU A 395 12.64 16.09 -18.93
N ASN A 396 12.70 15.98 -17.61
CA ASN A 396 13.10 17.06 -16.72
C ASN A 396 14.37 16.67 -15.97
N VAL A 397 15.40 17.50 -16.04
CA VAL A 397 16.64 17.32 -15.28
C VAL A 397 16.80 18.48 -14.32
N THR A 398 17.10 18.16 -13.05
CA THR A 398 17.32 19.16 -12.01
C THR A 398 18.62 18.89 -11.26
N LEU A 399 19.36 19.95 -10.94
CA LEU A 399 20.52 19.86 -10.06
C LEU A 399 20.06 19.93 -8.60
N VAL A 400 20.62 19.08 -7.75
CA VAL A 400 20.28 19.00 -6.32
C VAL A 400 21.53 19.05 -5.45
N ASN A 401 21.35 19.17 -4.13
CA ASN A 401 22.44 19.19 -3.14
C ASN A 401 23.49 20.30 -3.35
N GLY A 402 23.15 21.37 -4.08
CA GLY A 402 24.09 22.44 -4.43
C GLY A 402 25.15 22.01 -5.45
N PHE A 403 24.95 20.88 -6.14
CA PHE A 403 25.85 20.42 -7.18
C PHE A 403 25.81 21.37 -8.38
N ASN A 404 26.98 21.89 -8.75
CA ASN A 404 27.17 22.83 -9.86
C ASN A 404 28.38 22.38 -10.71
N PRO A 405 28.22 21.31 -11.50
CA PRO A 405 29.32 20.79 -12.32
C PRO A 405 29.66 21.78 -13.43
N THR A 406 30.94 21.88 -13.75
CA THR A 406 31.44 22.60 -14.94
C THR A 406 31.80 21.64 -16.07
N ASP A 407 32.05 20.38 -15.73
CA ASP A 407 32.29 19.28 -16.64
C ASP A 407 31.62 17.98 -16.15
N GLY A 408 31.39 17.05 -17.07
CA GLY A 408 31.00 15.68 -16.77
C GLY A 408 29.87 15.12 -17.63
N GLU A 409 29.81 13.78 -17.63
CA GLU A 409 28.76 13.00 -18.27
C GLU A 409 27.91 12.29 -17.19
N PHE A 410 26.59 12.38 -17.32
CA PHE A 410 25.62 11.80 -16.41
C PHE A 410 24.72 10.84 -17.19
N VAL A 411 24.96 9.53 -17.01
CA VAL A 411 24.11 8.50 -17.63
C VAL A 411 22.79 8.42 -16.88
N ILE A 412 21.71 8.89 -17.51
CA ILE A 412 20.37 8.96 -16.89
C ILE A 412 19.47 7.78 -17.29
N VAL A 413 19.74 7.15 -18.42
CA VAL A 413 19.10 5.92 -18.86
C VAL A 413 20.18 4.95 -19.31
N GLN A 414 20.16 3.73 -18.79
CA GLN A 414 20.99 2.63 -19.25
C GLN A 414 20.05 1.51 -19.74
N GLY A 415 20.02 1.25 -21.04
CA GLY A 415 19.22 0.18 -21.63
C GLY A 415 20.07 -0.95 -22.23
N GLY A 416 19.44 -2.05 -22.60
CA GLY A 416 20.02 -3.00 -23.56
C GLY A 416 20.07 -2.39 -24.96
N THR A 417 18.97 -1.72 -25.35
CA THR A 417 18.92 -0.82 -26.51
C THR A 417 18.12 0.42 -26.13
N VAL A 418 18.51 1.59 -26.63
CA VAL A 418 17.72 2.82 -26.55
C VAL A 418 17.20 3.18 -27.96
N THR A 419 15.93 3.51 -28.04
CA THR A 419 15.25 3.92 -29.28
C THR A 419 14.33 5.10 -29.04
N GLY A 420 14.14 5.96 -30.05
CA GLY A 420 13.42 7.22 -29.89
C GLY A 420 14.24 8.26 -29.12
N THR A 421 13.63 9.42 -28.90
CA THR A 421 14.20 10.53 -28.11
C THR A 421 13.10 11.13 -27.24
N PHE A 422 13.45 11.88 -26.20
CA PHE A 422 12.47 12.74 -25.55
C PHE A 422 12.02 13.82 -26.55
N ALA A 423 10.72 14.14 -26.53
CA ALA A 423 10.15 15.17 -27.40
C ALA A 423 10.32 16.57 -26.80
N VAL A 424 10.42 16.66 -25.48
CA VAL A 424 10.71 17.88 -24.72
C VAL A 424 11.82 17.59 -23.73
N GLU A 425 12.86 18.40 -23.75
CA GLU A 425 14.06 18.25 -22.93
C GLU A 425 14.24 19.52 -22.08
N ASN A 426 13.87 19.44 -20.81
CA ASN A 426 14.04 20.53 -19.85
C ASN A 426 15.34 20.30 -19.08
N LEU A 427 16.45 20.77 -19.64
CA LEU A 427 17.79 20.64 -19.07
C LEU A 427 18.20 21.93 -18.30
N PRO A 428 19.07 21.84 -17.28
CA PRO A 428 19.72 23.01 -16.71
C PRO A 428 20.57 23.73 -17.77
N LEU A 429 20.86 25.02 -17.56
CA LEU A 429 21.69 25.81 -18.47
C LEU A 429 23.08 25.18 -18.64
N GLY A 430 23.61 25.19 -19.87
CA GLY A 430 24.91 24.64 -20.23
C GLY A 430 24.96 23.11 -20.41
N PHE A 431 23.85 22.41 -20.15
CA PHE A 431 23.78 20.97 -20.38
C PHE A 431 23.30 20.61 -21.79
N SER A 432 23.87 19.55 -22.33
CA SER A 432 23.44 18.90 -23.56
C SER A 432 23.01 17.45 -23.29
N ILE A 433 22.38 16.81 -24.28
CA ILE A 433 21.94 15.42 -24.19
C ILE A 433 22.34 14.63 -25.43
N ALA A 434 22.82 13.42 -25.22
CA ALA A 434 23.19 12.48 -26.27
C ALA A 434 22.39 11.17 -26.14
N TYR A 435 21.90 10.69 -27.28
CA TYR A 435 21.19 9.41 -27.39
C TYR A 435 22.09 8.40 -28.09
N GLU A 436 22.62 7.45 -27.32
CA GLU A 436 23.46 6.38 -27.82
C GLU A 436 22.68 5.07 -27.93
N ALA A 437 23.24 4.09 -28.62
CA ALA A 437 22.55 2.81 -28.87
C ALA A 437 22.11 2.08 -27.58
N GLY A 438 22.78 2.30 -26.45
CA GLY A 438 22.49 1.63 -25.17
C GLY A 438 22.29 2.56 -23.98
N ARG A 439 22.42 3.88 -24.15
CA ARG A 439 22.31 4.82 -23.02
C ARG A 439 21.88 6.21 -23.46
N VAL A 440 21.34 6.97 -22.52
CA VAL A 440 21.12 8.41 -22.65
C VAL A 440 22.01 9.12 -21.65
N VAL A 441 22.80 10.06 -22.16
CA VAL A 441 23.81 10.80 -21.41
C VAL A 441 23.44 12.27 -21.43
N VAL A 442 23.41 12.89 -20.25
CA VAL A 442 23.32 14.33 -20.09
C VAL A 442 24.74 14.82 -19.78
N SER A 443 25.25 15.80 -20.50
CA SER A 443 26.64 16.24 -20.39
C SER A 443 26.73 17.74 -20.14
N ILE A 444 27.80 18.16 -19.46
CA ILE A 444 28.22 19.55 -19.30
C ILE A 444 29.74 19.60 -19.46
N GLY A 445 30.29 20.71 -19.92
CA GLY A 445 31.73 20.83 -20.17
C GLY A 445 32.25 20.07 -21.39
N ASP A 446 31.35 19.52 -22.21
CA ASP A 446 31.65 19.28 -23.63
C ASP A 446 31.54 20.62 -24.38
N SER A 447 32.46 21.52 -24.02
CA SER A 447 32.83 22.68 -24.82
C SER A 447 33.52 22.18 -26.10
N SER A 448 32.79 21.48 -26.98
CA SER A 448 33.12 21.57 -28.41
C SER A 448 32.62 22.90 -28.99
N CYS A 449 31.97 23.74 -28.19
CA CYS A 449 31.74 25.11 -28.57
C CYS A 449 33.04 25.90 -28.42
N ILE A 450 33.89 25.81 -29.44
CA ILE A 450 35.10 26.63 -29.59
C ILE A 450 34.76 28.13 -29.45
N ALA A 451 33.50 28.53 -29.71
CA ALA A 451 33.02 29.89 -29.54
C ALA A 451 32.84 30.34 -28.08
N ASP A 452 32.55 29.43 -27.13
CA ASP A 452 32.52 29.71 -25.68
C ASP A 452 33.92 29.38 -25.11
N PHE A 453 34.86 30.25 -25.44
CA PHE A 453 36.28 30.02 -25.18
C PHE A 453 36.63 30.16 -23.69
N ASN A 454 35.88 30.97 -22.95
CA ASN A 454 36.11 31.16 -21.52
C ASN A 454 35.30 30.18 -20.64
N ASN A 455 34.44 29.36 -21.26
CA ASN A 455 33.56 28.38 -20.64
C ASN A 455 32.60 28.98 -19.61
N ASP A 456 32.12 30.21 -19.83
CA ASP A 456 31.16 30.88 -18.96
C ASP A 456 29.70 30.62 -19.35
N GLY A 457 29.47 29.88 -20.45
CA GLY A 457 28.15 29.47 -20.93
C GLY A 457 27.47 30.49 -21.84
N PHE A 458 28.15 31.59 -22.19
CA PHE A 458 27.65 32.60 -23.13
C PHE A 458 28.66 32.84 -24.24
N VAL A 459 28.24 32.73 -25.51
CA VAL A 459 29.07 33.23 -26.63
C VAL A 459 28.96 34.74 -26.72
N ASP A 460 29.94 35.43 -26.16
CA ASP A 460 29.98 36.88 -26.15
C ASP A 460 31.41 37.44 -26.35
N PHE A 461 31.56 38.75 -26.16
CA PHE A 461 32.83 39.41 -26.39
C PHE A 461 33.97 38.89 -25.48
N PHE A 462 33.65 38.34 -24.31
CA PHE A 462 34.63 37.84 -23.36
C PHE A 462 35.31 36.55 -23.84
N ASP A 463 34.69 35.78 -24.73
CA ASP A 463 35.34 34.64 -25.40
C ASP A 463 36.42 35.09 -26.36
N VAL A 464 36.13 36.15 -27.12
CA VAL A 464 37.11 36.75 -28.04
C VAL A 464 38.31 37.24 -27.25
N VAL A 465 38.08 37.85 -26.07
CA VAL A 465 39.16 38.31 -25.20
C VAL A 465 39.97 37.14 -24.64
N ALA A 466 39.31 36.06 -24.21
CA ALA A 466 39.98 34.86 -23.70
C ALA A 466 40.83 34.17 -24.78
N PHE A 467 40.30 34.01 -25.99
CA PHE A 467 41.04 33.46 -27.13
C PHE A 467 42.25 34.34 -27.49
N LEU A 468 42.08 35.66 -27.59
CA LEU A 468 43.19 36.56 -27.93
C LEU A 468 44.30 36.57 -26.87
N ALA A 469 43.97 36.31 -25.60
CA ALA A 469 44.97 36.19 -24.54
C ALA A 469 45.86 34.96 -24.75
N VAL A 470 45.28 33.78 -24.96
CA VAL A 470 46.05 32.55 -25.20
C VAL A 470 46.79 32.58 -26.54
N PHE A 471 46.20 33.20 -27.57
CA PHE A 471 46.83 33.41 -28.87
C PHE A 471 48.08 34.29 -28.76
N ASN A 472 48.01 35.39 -28.01
CA ASN A 472 49.14 36.29 -27.81
C ASN A 472 50.24 35.67 -26.94
N ASP A 473 49.87 34.79 -26.00
CA ASP A 473 50.80 34.06 -25.16
C ASP A 473 51.40 32.82 -25.87
N GLY A 474 50.88 32.47 -27.05
CA GLY A 474 51.38 31.36 -27.87
C GLY A 474 51.20 30.01 -27.19
N THR A 475 50.10 29.82 -26.45
CA THR A 475 49.84 28.58 -25.73
C THR A 475 49.14 27.57 -26.64
N PRO A 476 49.33 26.25 -26.44
CA PRO A 476 48.79 25.21 -27.32
C PRO A 476 47.26 25.25 -27.49
N GLU A 477 46.54 25.84 -26.54
CA GLU A 477 45.09 26.01 -26.57
C GLU A 477 44.63 26.97 -27.68
N ALA A 478 45.53 27.77 -28.25
CA ALA A 478 45.25 28.65 -29.37
C ALA A 478 45.37 27.96 -30.75
N ASP A 479 45.92 26.73 -30.83
CA ASP A 479 46.02 25.95 -32.08
C ASP A 479 44.69 25.24 -32.37
N LEU A 480 43.74 25.98 -32.94
CA LEU A 480 42.38 25.51 -33.17
C LEU A 480 42.26 24.69 -34.45
N ASN A 481 43.16 24.88 -35.42
CA ASN A 481 43.18 24.10 -36.65
C ASN A 481 44.01 22.80 -36.54
N ASN A 482 44.73 22.62 -35.42
CA ASN A 482 45.57 21.47 -35.07
C ASN A 482 46.71 21.20 -36.06
N ASP A 483 47.28 22.24 -36.66
CA ASP A 483 48.43 22.12 -37.58
C ASP A 483 49.79 22.20 -36.87
N GLY A 484 49.79 22.44 -35.56
CA GLY A 484 50.98 22.54 -34.72
C GLY A 484 51.66 23.90 -34.76
N VAL A 485 51.05 24.91 -35.39
CA VAL A 485 51.58 26.27 -35.54
C VAL A 485 50.50 27.29 -35.19
N ILE A 486 50.70 28.03 -34.09
CA ILE A 486 49.78 29.12 -33.70
C ILE A 486 49.99 30.30 -34.65
N ASP A 487 49.06 30.53 -35.57
CA ASP A 487 49.12 31.60 -36.54
C ASP A 487 47.75 32.19 -36.91
N PHE A 488 47.72 33.04 -37.94
CA PHE A 488 46.48 33.71 -38.34
C PHE A 488 45.34 32.74 -38.69
N PHE A 489 45.62 31.51 -39.12
CA PHE A 489 44.60 30.53 -39.47
C PHE A 489 43.84 30.01 -38.25
N ASP A 490 44.42 30.06 -37.04
CA ASP A 490 43.70 29.77 -35.80
C ASP A 490 42.70 30.87 -35.43
N VAL A 491 43.07 32.13 -35.66
CA VAL A 491 42.14 33.27 -35.49
C VAL A 491 40.96 33.13 -36.44
N VAL A 492 41.20 32.67 -37.67
CA VAL A 492 40.14 32.40 -38.63
C VAL A 492 39.27 31.22 -38.17
N ALA A 493 39.87 30.16 -37.63
CA ALA A 493 39.12 29.03 -37.07
C ALA A 493 38.22 29.48 -35.91
N PHE A 494 38.75 30.25 -34.95
CA PHE A 494 37.97 30.81 -33.85
C PHE A 494 36.81 31.69 -34.33
N LEU A 495 37.06 32.63 -35.24
CA LEU A 495 36.03 33.56 -35.73
C LEU A 495 34.92 32.84 -36.51
N ASN A 496 35.24 31.76 -37.21
CA ASN A 496 34.24 30.93 -37.88
C ASN A 496 33.29 30.31 -36.85
N GLU A 497 33.85 29.70 -35.79
CA GLU A 497 33.06 29.11 -34.70
C GLU A 497 32.28 30.19 -33.95
N PHE A 498 32.90 31.34 -33.64
CA PHE A 498 32.26 32.47 -32.97
C PHE A 498 31.06 33.05 -33.74
N THR A 499 31.12 33.04 -35.06
CA THR A 499 30.02 33.52 -35.92
C THR A 499 28.88 32.48 -36.02
N ILE A 500 29.20 31.20 -35.83
CA ILE A 500 28.23 30.10 -35.79
C ILE A 500 27.52 30.07 -34.43
N GLY A 501 28.24 30.33 -33.33
CA GLY A 501 27.77 30.27 -31.94
C GLY A 501 27.82 28.86 -31.34
N CYS A 502 27.26 28.73 -30.14
CA CYS A 502 26.79 27.46 -29.57
C CYS A 502 25.26 27.37 -29.77
#